data_AF-A0AA37NK93-F1
#
_entry.id   AF-A0AA37NK93-F1
#
_cell.length_a   1.000
_cell.length_b   1.000
_cell.length_c   1.000
_cell.angle_alpha   90.00
_cell.angle_beta   90.00
_cell.angle_gamma   90.00
#
_symmetry.space_group_name_H-M   'P 1'
#
loop_
_entity.id
_entity.type
_entity.pdbx_description
1 polymer ?
#
loop_
_entity_poly.entity_id
_entity_poly.type
_entity_poly.pdbx_seq_one_letter_code
_entity_poly.pdbx_strand_id
1 'polypeptide(L)'
;MQADSTQLGDTIGLPARLSPMFTFDQSDLRNVRRQPAKGEVKKQQIKKTAPVQKVIVQRGTRITSKTTHVGSAYKGVSRIKTYDFTHRDVPAAFEGFRIAFVSDLHYKSLLKEEGLKDLVRLLIDQKADVLLIGGDFHEGCQYVPPVMAALAQVKTPLGTYAVLGNNDYEACYDDIVREMRHYGMHLLEHKVDTLRRGGERILVAGVRNPFDLGKNGTSPTLGLSPDDFVILLTHTPDYAEDVPVTNSDLILAGHTHGGQVTLFGLYAPIVPSHYGQRFLSGLKYNSKNIPMIVTNGIGTSQKAIRMFAPAEVVMIVLHRLTD
;
A
#
# COMPACT_ATOMS: atom_id res chain seq x y z
N MET A 1 43.50 -49.44 -28.34
CA MET A 1 44.10 -50.45 -27.45
C MET A 1 45.35 -49.85 -26.84
N GLN A 2 45.47 -50.03 -25.53
CA GLN A 2 46.64 -49.79 -24.66
C GLN A 2 47.02 -48.37 -24.28
N ALA A 3 47.43 -48.30 -23.02
CA ALA A 3 47.45 -47.20 -22.09
C ALA A 3 48.78 -47.26 -21.31
N ASP A 4 49.24 -46.13 -20.78
CA ASP A 4 50.08 -45.99 -19.58
C ASP A 4 50.12 -44.48 -19.23
N SER A 5 49.56 -44.00 -18.11
CA SER A 5 50.05 -43.98 -16.70
C SER A 5 51.37 -43.19 -16.55
N THR A 6 51.40 -41.98 -15.97
CA THR A 6 51.53 -41.63 -14.53
C THR A 6 51.55 -40.08 -14.43
N GLN A 7 50.62 -39.41 -13.71
CA GLN A 7 50.60 -38.95 -12.30
C GLN A 7 51.55 -37.80 -11.87
N LEU A 8 50.97 -36.64 -11.48
CA LEU A 8 51.08 -35.91 -10.18
C LEU A 8 51.10 -34.36 -10.29
N GLY A 9 50.39 -33.70 -9.35
CA GLY A 9 50.35 -32.24 -9.10
C GLY A 9 48.92 -31.72 -8.90
N ASP A 10 48.30 -31.94 -7.74
CA ASP A 10 48.25 -31.03 -6.57
C ASP A 10 46.99 -30.15 -6.57
N THR A 11 45.93 -30.65 -5.91
CA THR A 11 44.74 -29.85 -5.56
C THR A 11 44.61 -29.74 -4.05
N ILE A 12 44.48 -28.49 -3.63
CA ILE A 12 44.44 -27.94 -2.28
C ILE A 12 43.25 -28.49 -1.48
N GLY A 13 43.53 -28.84 -0.23
CA GLY A 13 42.60 -29.46 0.72
C GLY A 13 41.49 -28.54 1.25
N LEU A 14 40.33 -29.15 1.48
CA LEU A 14 39.24 -28.63 2.30
C LEU A 14 39.61 -28.66 3.80
N PRO A 15 39.19 -27.68 4.61
CA PRO A 15 39.06 -27.87 6.04
C PRO A 15 37.67 -28.42 6.40
N ALA A 16 37.69 -29.53 7.12
CA ALA A 16 36.58 -30.00 7.94
C ALA A 16 36.46 -29.13 9.22
N ARG A 17 35.23 -28.78 9.61
CA ARG A 17 34.69 -28.89 11.00
C ARG A 17 33.30 -28.27 11.08
N LEU A 18 32.32 -29.12 11.34
CA LEU A 18 30.99 -28.79 11.86
C LEU A 18 31.12 -28.46 13.36
N SER A 19 30.62 -27.30 13.78
CA SER A 19 30.45 -26.93 15.19
C SER A 19 29.03 -27.23 15.66
N PRO A 20 28.81 -27.85 16.83
CA PRO A 20 27.47 -28.02 17.37
C PRO A 20 27.05 -26.84 18.27
N MET A 21 25.78 -26.48 18.12
CA MET A 21 24.80 -26.02 19.12
C MET A 21 25.26 -25.25 20.37
N PHE A 22 24.71 -24.03 20.49
CA PHE A 22 24.55 -23.31 21.75
C PHE A 22 23.76 -24.17 22.77
N THR A 23 24.41 -24.55 23.86
CA THR A 23 23.77 -25.09 25.06
C THR A 23 23.42 -23.93 26.00
N PHE A 24 22.15 -23.83 26.39
CA PHE A 24 21.69 -22.94 27.45
C PHE A 24 22.04 -23.55 28.81
N ASP A 25 22.84 -22.83 29.61
CA ASP A 25 23.15 -23.16 31.00
C ASP A 25 22.11 -22.52 31.93
N GLN A 26 21.39 -23.34 32.70
CA GLN A 26 20.43 -22.93 33.73
C GLN A 26 21.02 -23.13 35.13
N SER A 27 22.08 -22.41 35.45
CA SER A 27 22.67 -22.44 36.79
C SER A 27 22.89 -21.05 37.37
N ASP A 28 21.82 -20.24 37.50
CA ASP A 28 21.86 -19.05 38.37
C ASP A 28 20.49 -18.62 38.92
N LEU A 29 19.68 -19.61 39.34
CA LEU A 29 18.50 -19.36 40.17
C LEU A 29 18.72 -19.94 41.56
N ARG A 30 19.51 -19.25 42.39
CA ARG A 30 19.51 -19.38 43.85
C ARG A 30 20.23 -18.18 44.47
N ASN A 31 19.45 -17.22 44.95
CA ASN A 31 19.66 -16.41 46.18
C ASN A 31 19.13 -14.99 46.01
N VAL A 32 17.85 -14.79 46.34
CA VAL A 32 17.41 -13.48 46.85
C VAL A 32 16.63 -13.71 48.14
N ARG A 33 17.30 -13.42 49.26
CA ARG A 33 16.75 -13.38 50.61
C ARG A 33 15.67 -12.29 50.68
N ARG A 34 14.52 -12.63 51.29
CA ARG A 34 13.49 -11.67 51.70
C ARG A 34 13.99 -10.84 52.89
N GLN A 35 13.90 -9.52 52.81
CA GLN A 35 13.92 -8.61 53.96
C GLN A 35 12.60 -7.82 53.99
N PRO A 36 11.94 -7.66 55.15
CA PRO A 36 10.76 -6.81 55.27
C PRO A 36 11.18 -5.41 55.72
N ALA A 37 10.94 -4.39 54.89
CA ALA A 37 11.08 -3.00 55.29
C ALA A 37 9.72 -2.44 55.71
N LYS A 38 9.56 -2.21 57.02
CA LYS A 38 8.54 -1.33 57.59
C LYS A 38 8.85 0.12 57.19
N GLY A 39 7.84 0.84 56.71
CA GLY A 39 7.92 2.29 56.50
C GLY A 39 6.53 2.88 56.34
N GLU A 40 6.11 3.66 57.32
CA GLU A 40 4.87 4.45 57.30
C GLU A 40 4.94 5.50 56.19
N VAL A 41 3.92 5.56 55.33
CA VAL A 41 3.77 6.62 54.34
C VAL A 41 2.69 7.60 54.80
N LYS A 42 3.12 8.83 55.10
CA LYS A 42 2.27 9.98 55.40
C LYS A 42 1.35 10.29 54.22
N LYS A 43 0.04 10.47 54.49
CA LYS A 43 -0.93 11.03 53.54
C LYS A 43 -0.55 12.49 53.24
N GLN A 44 -0.20 12.78 51.98
CA GLN A 44 -0.25 14.13 51.43
C GLN A 44 -1.33 14.18 50.34
N GLN A 45 -2.31 15.05 50.54
CA GLN A 45 -3.30 15.44 49.54
C GLN A 45 -2.59 16.19 48.41
N ILE A 46 -2.66 15.65 47.20
CA ILE A 46 -2.39 16.39 45.97
C ILE A 46 -3.63 16.28 45.10
N LYS A 47 -4.43 17.35 45.08
CA LYS A 47 -5.36 17.62 43.98
C LYS A 47 -4.53 18.12 42.80
N LYS A 48 -4.26 17.24 41.83
CA LYS A 48 -4.08 17.61 40.43
C LYS A 48 -4.79 16.57 39.59
N THR A 49 -5.78 17.08 38.87
CA THR A 49 -6.64 16.43 37.88
C THR A 49 -5.82 15.45 37.04
N ALA A 50 -6.25 14.19 37.01
CA ALA A 50 -5.74 13.23 36.05
C ALA A 50 -5.86 13.84 34.64
N PRO A 51 -4.85 13.67 33.76
CA PRO A 51 -5.10 13.92 32.36
C PRO A 51 -6.25 12.99 31.98
N VAL A 52 -7.33 13.58 31.48
CA VAL A 52 -8.33 12.83 30.72
C VAL A 52 -7.54 12.29 29.53
N GLN A 53 -7.03 11.06 29.66
CA GLN A 53 -6.79 10.23 28.50
C GLN A 53 -8.16 10.13 27.84
N LYS A 54 -8.38 10.97 26.82
CA LYS A 54 -9.35 10.63 25.81
C LYS A 54 -8.86 9.32 25.24
N VAL A 55 -9.39 8.23 25.77
CA VAL A 55 -9.52 6.97 25.08
C VAL A 55 -10.40 7.30 23.88
N ILE A 56 -9.81 7.84 22.81
CA ILE A 56 -10.46 7.97 21.51
C ILE A 56 -10.43 6.56 20.92
N VAL A 57 -11.29 5.69 21.45
CA VAL A 57 -11.74 4.53 20.70
C VAL A 57 -12.86 5.04 19.79
N GLN A 58 -12.65 4.82 18.50
CA GLN A 58 -13.35 5.37 17.34
C GLN A 58 -14.88 5.23 17.41
N ARG A 59 -15.59 6.36 17.27
CA ARG A 59 -16.92 6.46 16.66
C ARG A 59 -16.81 7.51 15.54
N GLY A 60 -16.89 7.19 14.26
CA GLY A 60 -16.98 5.88 13.62
C GLY A 60 -16.67 6.03 12.13
N THR A 61 -15.67 5.29 11.66
CA THR A 61 -15.52 5.00 10.23
C THR A 61 -16.30 3.74 9.95
N ARG A 62 -17.30 3.80 9.09
CA ARG A 62 -18.02 2.61 8.62
C ARG A 62 -17.58 2.35 7.19
N ILE A 63 -16.96 1.20 6.98
CA ILE A 63 -16.50 0.77 5.66
C ILE A 63 -17.21 -0.53 5.31
N THR A 64 -18.07 -0.49 4.30
CA THR A 64 -18.63 -1.69 3.68
C THR A 64 -17.98 -1.92 2.35
N SER A 65 -18.01 -3.15 1.85
CA SER A 65 -17.49 -3.45 0.51
C SER A 65 -18.37 -4.40 -0.24
N LYS A 66 -18.42 -4.23 -1.56
CA LYS A 66 -19.09 -5.11 -2.50
C LYS A 66 -18.11 -5.47 -3.63
N THR A 67 -18.17 -6.72 -4.07
CA THR A 67 -17.45 -7.18 -5.25
C THR A 67 -18.42 -7.36 -6.41
N THR A 68 -18.05 -6.81 -7.57
CA THR A 68 -18.74 -7.05 -8.84
C THR A 68 -17.76 -7.69 -9.82
N HIS A 69 -18.03 -8.93 -10.21
CA HIS A 69 -17.26 -9.58 -11.27
C HIS A 69 -17.63 -8.97 -12.61
N VAL A 70 -16.63 -8.58 -13.40
CA VAL A 70 -16.84 -7.89 -14.69
C VAL A 70 -16.90 -8.85 -15.88
N GLY A 71 -16.68 -10.15 -15.64
CA GLY A 71 -16.80 -11.22 -16.62
C GLY A 71 -15.80 -11.11 -17.78
N SER A 72 -16.04 -11.85 -18.86
CA SER A 72 -15.21 -11.83 -20.07
C SER A 72 -15.33 -10.54 -20.88
N ALA A 73 -16.25 -9.64 -20.51
CA ALA A 73 -16.47 -8.37 -21.18
C ALA A 73 -15.30 -7.39 -21.01
N TYR A 74 -14.42 -7.60 -20.01
CA TYR A 74 -13.24 -6.79 -19.77
C TYR A 74 -12.02 -7.68 -19.58
N LYS A 75 -11.23 -7.87 -20.63
CA LYS A 75 -9.99 -8.65 -20.55
C LYS A 75 -9.01 -7.96 -19.59
N GLY A 76 -8.26 -8.76 -18.83
CA GLY A 76 -7.24 -8.24 -17.89
C GLY A 76 -7.79 -7.65 -16.58
N VAL A 77 -9.11 -7.52 -16.41
CA VAL A 77 -9.73 -7.12 -15.14
C VAL A 77 -10.71 -8.20 -14.69
N SER A 78 -10.58 -8.70 -13.47
CA SER A 78 -11.43 -9.77 -12.97
C SER A 78 -12.65 -9.25 -12.21
N ARG A 79 -12.50 -8.14 -11.48
CA ARG A 79 -13.57 -7.56 -10.66
C ARG A 79 -13.40 -6.06 -10.44
N ILE A 80 -14.50 -5.42 -10.09
CA ILE A 80 -14.52 -4.15 -9.38
C ILE A 80 -14.78 -4.44 -7.91
N LYS A 81 -14.00 -3.82 -7.02
CA LYS A 81 -14.23 -3.86 -5.58
C LYS A 81 -14.60 -2.46 -5.10
N THR A 82 -15.87 -2.28 -4.75
CA THR A 82 -16.40 -1.00 -4.29
C THR A 82 -16.40 -0.96 -2.78
N TYR A 83 -15.92 0.13 -2.19
CA TYR A 83 -15.93 0.43 -0.78
C TYR A 83 -16.79 1.66 -0.53
N ASP A 84 -17.82 1.53 0.29
CA ASP A 84 -18.56 2.68 0.81
C ASP A 84 -17.86 3.12 2.09
N PHE A 85 -17.20 4.27 2.04
CA PHE A 85 -16.43 4.82 3.15
C PHE A 85 -17.24 5.94 3.81
N THR A 86 -17.87 5.63 4.94
CA THR A 86 -18.63 6.61 5.73
C THR A 86 -17.78 7.15 6.87
N HIS A 87 -17.58 8.47 6.92
CA HIS A 87 -16.83 9.13 8.00
C HIS A 87 -17.37 10.53 8.28
N ARG A 88 -17.24 11.00 9.52
CA ARG A 88 -17.74 12.33 9.94
C ARG A 88 -16.96 13.49 9.32
N ASP A 89 -15.68 13.26 9.02
CA ASP A 89 -14.78 14.31 8.51
C ASP A 89 -14.86 14.40 6.98
N VAL A 90 -15.61 13.51 6.30
CA VAL A 90 -15.98 13.69 4.89
C VAL A 90 -16.85 14.95 4.77
N PRO A 91 -16.42 15.98 4.00
CA PRO A 91 -17.20 17.20 3.86
C PRO A 91 -18.53 16.98 3.13
N ALA A 92 -19.51 17.85 3.35
CA ALA A 92 -20.86 17.69 2.81
C ALA A 92 -20.89 17.61 1.27
N ALA A 93 -20.08 18.45 0.61
CA ALA A 93 -19.97 18.53 -0.84
C ALA A 93 -19.35 17.26 -1.46
N PHE A 94 -18.72 16.41 -0.64
CA PHE A 94 -18.13 15.13 -1.03
C PHE A 94 -19.03 13.93 -0.75
N GLU A 95 -20.30 14.15 -0.35
CA GLU A 95 -21.29 13.07 -0.32
C GLU A 95 -21.44 12.43 -1.71
N GLY A 96 -21.29 11.10 -1.75
CA GLY A 96 -21.32 10.31 -2.97
C GLY A 96 -20.10 10.54 -3.89
N PHE A 97 -19.02 11.17 -3.41
CA PHE A 97 -17.80 11.38 -4.20
C PHE A 97 -17.14 10.05 -4.56
N ARG A 98 -16.85 9.85 -5.85
CA ARG A 98 -16.38 8.58 -6.41
C ARG A 98 -14.90 8.65 -6.75
N ILE A 99 -14.12 7.76 -6.15
CA ILE A 99 -12.68 7.63 -6.38
C ILE A 99 -12.45 6.31 -7.11
N ALA A 100 -11.83 6.36 -8.28
CA ALA A 100 -11.24 5.18 -8.89
C ALA A 100 -9.79 5.03 -8.43
N PHE A 101 -9.42 3.84 -7.97
CA PHE A 101 -8.06 3.50 -7.58
C PHE A 101 -7.58 2.24 -8.29
N VAL A 102 -6.42 2.35 -8.94
CA VAL A 102 -5.72 1.26 -9.60
C VAL A 102 -4.24 1.31 -9.24
N SER A 103 -3.55 0.18 -9.29
CA SER A 103 -2.11 0.10 -9.01
C SER A 103 -1.54 -1.12 -9.71
N ASP A 104 -0.21 -1.19 -9.78
CA ASP A 104 0.54 -2.37 -10.22
C ASP A 104 0.06 -2.82 -11.61
N LEU A 105 0.02 -1.87 -12.55
CA LEU A 105 -0.41 -2.13 -13.92
C LEU A 105 0.53 -3.09 -14.61
N HIS A 106 1.84 -2.93 -14.37
CA HIS A 106 2.91 -3.73 -14.99
C HIS A 106 2.60 -3.97 -16.48
N TYR A 107 2.36 -2.89 -17.23
CA TYR A 107 1.90 -3.03 -18.62
C TYR A 107 2.91 -3.82 -19.44
N LYS A 108 2.39 -4.80 -20.20
CA LYS A 108 3.10 -5.88 -20.91
C LYS A 108 3.56 -7.08 -20.05
N SER A 109 3.13 -7.18 -18.80
CA SER A 109 3.05 -8.43 -18.03
C SER A 109 1.88 -9.31 -18.53
N LEU A 110 1.02 -9.88 -17.66
CA LEU A 110 -0.27 -10.43 -18.08
C LEU A 110 -1.22 -9.34 -18.61
N LEU A 111 -1.05 -8.07 -18.22
CA LEU A 111 -1.78 -6.95 -18.79
C LEU A 111 -1.24 -6.64 -20.20
N LYS A 112 -1.93 -7.14 -21.23
CA LYS A 112 -1.63 -6.86 -22.65
C LYS A 112 -2.48 -5.71 -23.18
N GLU A 113 -2.30 -5.38 -24.45
CA GLU A 113 -2.93 -4.22 -25.09
C GLU A 113 -4.46 -4.23 -25.01
N GLU A 114 -5.10 -5.35 -25.33
CA GLU A 114 -6.56 -5.47 -25.20
C GLU A 114 -7.02 -5.27 -23.75
N GLY A 115 -6.27 -5.82 -22.78
CA GLY A 115 -6.60 -5.65 -21.37
C GLY A 115 -6.41 -4.22 -20.87
N LEU A 116 -5.42 -3.49 -21.39
CA LEU A 116 -5.24 -2.07 -21.10
C LEU A 116 -6.40 -1.24 -21.69
N LYS A 117 -6.84 -1.55 -22.92
CA LYS A 117 -8.01 -0.90 -23.53
C LYS A 117 -9.28 -1.16 -22.72
N ASP A 118 -9.50 -2.39 -22.27
CA ASP A 118 -10.64 -2.74 -21.44
C ASP A 118 -10.58 -2.14 -20.04
N LEU A 119 -9.39 -2.04 -19.43
CA LEU A 119 -9.20 -1.32 -18.18
C LEU A 119 -9.61 0.16 -18.32
N VAL A 120 -9.14 0.84 -19.37
CA VAL A 120 -9.47 2.24 -19.63
C VAL A 120 -10.97 2.41 -19.85
N ARG A 121 -11.59 1.55 -20.66
CA ARG A 121 -13.04 1.56 -20.87
C ARG A 121 -13.80 1.36 -19.55
N LEU A 122 -13.39 0.38 -18.75
CA LEU A 122 -14.00 0.10 -17.45
C LEU A 122 -13.93 1.32 -16.52
N LEU A 123 -12.78 1.99 -16.45
CA LEU A 123 -12.56 3.18 -15.64
C LEU A 123 -13.43 4.36 -16.10
N ILE A 124 -13.56 4.57 -17.42
CA ILE A 124 -14.47 5.57 -17.99
C ILE A 124 -15.92 5.27 -17.57
N ASP A 125 -16.34 4.01 -17.67
CA ASP A 125 -17.70 3.58 -17.31
C ASP A 125 -18.00 3.75 -15.81
N GLN A 126 -16.97 3.79 -14.95
CA GLN A 126 -17.16 4.02 -13.51
C GLN A 126 -17.53 5.47 -13.16
N LYS A 127 -17.37 6.44 -14.08
CA LYS A 127 -17.70 7.86 -13.85
C LYS A 127 -17.13 8.38 -12.52
N ALA A 128 -15.84 8.14 -12.30
CA ALA A 128 -15.16 8.61 -11.10
C ALA A 128 -14.96 10.13 -11.14
N ASP A 129 -15.02 10.76 -9.96
CA ASP A 129 -14.70 12.18 -9.79
C ASP A 129 -13.18 12.43 -9.85
N VAL A 130 -12.38 11.45 -9.43
CA VAL A 130 -10.91 11.48 -9.44
C VAL A 130 -10.35 10.08 -9.72
N LEU A 131 -9.22 10.00 -10.42
CA LEU A 131 -8.45 8.77 -10.61
C LEU A 131 -7.16 8.84 -9.78
N LEU A 132 -6.96 7.87 -8.90
CA LEU A 132 -5.74 7.71 -8.12
C LEU A 132 -4.98 6.46 -8.61
N ILE A 133 -3.67 6.57 -8.76
CA ILE A 133 -2.82 5.47 -9.27
C ILE A 133 -1.68 5.18 -8.31
N GLY A 134 -1.59 3.92 -7.86
CA GLY A 134 -0.65 3.48 -6.85
C GLY A 134 0.76 3.20 -7.34
N GLY A 135 1.05 3.33 -8.64
CA GLY A 135 2.38 3.08 -9.22
C GLY A 135 2.52 1.74 -9.94
N ASP A 136 3.76 1.42 -10.32
CA ASP A 136 4.21 0.27 -11.11
C ASP A 136 3.49 0.16 -12.47
N PHE A 137 3.83 1.08 -13.37
CA PHE A 137 3.11 1.28 -14.62
C PHE A 137 3.49 0.28 -15.73
N HIS A 138 4.73 -0.20 -15.77
CA HIS A 138 5.31 -0.81 -16.98
C HIS A 138 6.21 -2.01 -16.70
N GLU A 139 6.43 -2.83 -17.72
CA GLU A 139 7.50 -3.86 -17.77
C GLU A 139 8.63 -3.48 -18.74
N GLY A 140 8.81 -2.18 -19.00
CA GLY A 140 9.91 -1.63 -19.81
C GLY A 140 9.65 -0.20 -20.28
N CYS A 141 10.70 0.61 -20.41
CA CYS A 141 10.56 2.05 -20.69
C CYS A 141 9.85 2.35 -22.03
N GLN A 142 10.02 1.47 -23.02
CA GLN A 142 9.31 1.58 -24.31
C GLN A 142 7.79 1.48 -24.16
N TYR A 143 7.30 0.98 -23.03
CA TYR A 143 5.88 0.84 -22.72
C TYR A 143 5.31 1.97 -21.86
N VAL A 144 6.16 2.89 -21.37
CA VAL A 144 5.71 4.06 -20.58
C VAL A 144 4.84 5.00 -21.43
N PRO A 145 5.24 5.45 -22.64
CA PRO A 145 4.37 6.30 -23.46
C PRO A 145 3.00 5.68 -23.77
N PRO A 146 2.87 4.41 -24.24
CA PRO A 146 1.55 3.85 -24.54
C PRO A 146 0.68 3.62 -23.31
N VAL A 147 1.22 3.25 -22.14
CA VAL A 147 0.39 3.11 -20.92
C VAL A 147 -0.10 4.47 -20.42
N MET A 148 0.75 5.50 -20.45
CA MET A 148 0.37 6.85 -20.05
C MET A 148 -0.67 7.44 -21.00
N ALA A 149 -0.48 7.27 -22.32
CA ALA A 149 -1.45 7.68 -23.33
C ALA A 149 -2.81 6.99 -23.16
N ALA A 150 -2.82 5.71 -22.80
CA ALA A 150 -4.06 4.98 -22.52
C ALA A 150 -4.77 5.53 -21.28
N LEU A 151 -4.06 5.67 -20.16
CA LEU A 151 -4.59 6.22 -18.92
C LEU A 151 -5.10 7.66 -19.07
N ALA A 152 -4.46 8.46 -19.92
CA ALA A 152 -4.87 9.84 -20.20
C ALA A 152 -6.25 9.96 -20.86
N GLN A 153 -6.80 8.87 -21.42
CA GLN A 153 -8.16 8.83 -21.96
C GLN A 153 -9.23 8.83 -20.86
N VAL A 154 -8.88 8.41 -19.64
CA VAL A 154 -9.78 8.46 -18.48
C VAL A 154 -9.84 9.90 -17.99
N LYS A 155 -10.84 10.65 -18.43
CA LYS A 155 -11.08 12.04 -18.01
C LYS A 155 -12.00 12.08 -16.79
N THR A 156 -11.44 12.51 -15.66
CA THR A 156 -12.17 12.72 -14.41
C THR A 156 -12.30 14.22 -14.11
N PRO A 157 -13.39 14.67 -13.45
CA PRO A 157 -13.61 16.08 -13.09
C PRO A 157 -12.47 16.72 -12.30
N LEU A 158 -11.86 15.99 -11.34
CA LEU A 158 -10.81 16.52 -10.47
C LEU A 158 -9.40 16.03 -10.83
N GLY A 159 -9.25 15.33 -11.96
CA GLY A 159 -7.96 14.93 -12.51
C GLY A 159 -7.45 13.56 -12.07
N THR A 160 -6.20 13.28 -12.45
CA THR A 160 -5.50 12.01 -12.21
C THR A 160 -4.26 12.27 -11.38
N TYR A 161 -4.12 11.55 -10.27
CA TYR A 161 -2.99 11.66 -9.35
C TYR A 161 -2.31 10.31 -9.21
N ALA A 162 -0.99 10.30 -9.09
CA ALA A 162 -0.25 9.06 -8.89
C ALA A 162 0.92 9.21 -7.92
N VAL A 163 1.30 8.09 -7.32
CA VAL A 163 2.64 7.85 -6.78
C VAL A 163 3.36 6.84 -7.68
N LEU A 164 4.67 6.69 -7.49
CA LEU A 164 5.47 5.71 -8.20
C LEU A 164 5.73 4.50 -7.31
N GLY A 165 5.79 3.34 -7.95
CA GLY A 165 6.18 2.09 -7.30
C GLY A 165 7.66 1.78 -7.42
N ASN A 166 8.10 0.66 -6.85
CA ASN A 166 9.52 0.30 -6.87
C ASN A 166 10.04 0.10 -8.29
N ASN A 167 9.27 -0.52 -9.18
CA ASN A 167 9.68 -0.77 -10.56
C ASN A 167 9.87 0.56 -11.33
N ASP A 168 9.02 1.55 -11.06
CA ASP A 168 9.11 2.90 -11.65
C ASP A 168 10.33 3.71 -11.14
N TYR A 169 10.80 3.45 -9.92
CA TYR A 169 12.03 4.04 -9.39
C TYR A 169 13.28 3.33 -9.88
N GLU A 170 13.20 2.00 -10.00
CA GLU A 170 14.30 1.18 -10.51
C GLU A 170 14.56 1.44 -12.00
N ALA A 171 13.51 1.78 -12.77
CA ALA A 171 13.62 2.06 -14.19
C ALA A 171 12.61 3.11 -14.67
N CYS A 172 13.01 3.89 -15.68
CA CYS A 172 12.11 4.76 -16.47
C CYS A 172 11.46 5.94 -15.71
N TYR A 173 11.96 6.29 -14.52
CA TYR A 173 11.49 7.45 -13.74
C TYR A 173 11.30 8.71 -14.60
N ASP A 174 12.35 9.15 -15.30
CA ASP A 174 12.30 10.39 -16.10
C ASP A 174 11.28 10.32 -17.24
N ASP A 175 11.10 9.14 -17.84
CA ASP A 175 10.10 8.92 -18.88
C ASP A 175 8.68 9.03 -18.29
N ILE A 176 8.44 8.42 -17.13
CA ILE A 176 7.16 8.50 -16.42
C ILE A 176 6.84 9.95 -16.06
N VAL A 177 7.77 10.67 -15.44
CA VAL A 177 7.56 12.07 -15.06
C VAL A 177 7.27 12.95 -16.28
N ARG A 178 7.99 12.72 -17.39
CA ARG A 178 7.77 13.44 -18.64
C ARG A 178 6.39 13.18 -19.23
N GLU A 179 5.98 11.92 -19.34
CA GLU A 179 4.67 11.55 -19.90
C GLU A 179 3.51 11.98 -18.99
N MET A 180 3.64 11.83 -17.67
CA MET A 180 2.64 12.35 -16.72
C MET A 180 2.45 13.86 -16.89
N ARG A 181 3.55 14.62 -16.97
CA ARG A 181 3.49 16.06 -17.24
C ARG A 181 2.84 16.36 -18.59
N HIS A 182 3.18 15.62 -19.63
CA HIS A 182 2.63 15.79 -20.98
C HIS A 182 1.10 15.64 -20.99
N TYR A 183 0.55 14.67 -20.25
CA TYR A 183 -0.88 14.43 -20.17
C TYR A 183 -1.60 15.18 -19.04
N GLY A 184 -0.89 16.00 -18.26
CA GLY A 184 -1.46 16.76 -17.14
C GLY A 184 -1.84 15.88 -15.94
N MET A 185 -1.16 14.76 -15.74
CA MET A 185 -1.31 13.93 -14.53
C MET A 185 -0.43 14.48 -13.40
N HIS A 186 -0.95 14.41 -12.18
CA HIS A 186 -0.33 14.98 -10.99
C HIS A 186 0.51 13.93 -10.27
N LEU A 187 1.83 14.09 -10.30
CA LEU A 187 2.74 13.23 -9.55
C LEU A 187 2.90 13.71 -8.10
N LEU A 188 2.53 12.85 -7.14
CA LEU A 188 2.56 13.12 -5.71
C LEU A 188 3.77 12.46 -5.03
N GLU A 189 4.96 12.98 -5.30
CA GLU A 189 6.17 12.53 -4.60
C GLU A 189 6.44 13.36 -3.35
N HIS A 190 5.95 12.88 -2.21
CA HIS A 190 6.09 13.57 -0.93
C HIS A 190 5.40 14.94 -0.93
N LYS A 191 4.22 14.99 -1.57
CA LYS A 191 3.44 16.20 -1.81
C LYS A 191 2.00 16.00 -1.37
N VAL A 192 1.34 17.11 -1.11
CA VAL A 192 -0.09 17.17 -0.82
C VAL A 192 -0.73 18.06 -1.87
N ASP A 193 -1.83 17.60 -2.46
CA ASP A 193 -2.67 18.39 -3.35
C ASP A 193 -4.11 18.47 -2.78
N THR A 194 -4.88 19.44 -3.26
CA THR A 194 -6.21 19.75 -2.75
C THR A 194 -7.27 19.49 -3.80
N LEU A 195 -8.19 18.57 -3.52
CA LEU A 195 -9.38 18.36 -4.33
C LEU A 195 -10.49 19.28 -3.81
N ARG A 196 -11.05 20.13 -4.69
CA ARG A 196 -12.09 21.10 -4.33
C ARG A 196 -13.42 20.76 -4.99
N ARG A 197 -14.50 20.78 -4.22
CA ARG A 197 -15.87 20.55 -4.70
C ARG A 197 -16.86 21.32 -3.84
N GLY A 198 -17.79 22.05 -4.47
CA GLY A 198 -18.86 22.77 -3.75
C GLY A 198 -18.39 23.76 -2.69
N GLY A 199 -17.22 24.37 -2.85
CA GLY A 199 -16.63 25.29 -1.86
C GLY A 199 -15.86 24.63 -0.71
N GLU A 200 -15.96 23.30 -0.57
CA GLU A 200 -15.21 22.50 0.40
C GLU A 200 -14.00 21.81 -0.25
N ARG A 201 -13.19 21.12 0.57
CA ARG A 201 -11.98 20.43 0.11
C ARG A 201 -11.72 19.11 0.84
N ILE A 202 -11.02 18.22 0.16
CA ILE A 202 -10.27 17.11 0.78
C ILE A 202 -8.82 17.18 0.29
N LEU A 203 -7.91 16.54 1.01
CA LEU A 203 -6.49 16.49 0.66
C LEU A 203 -6.09 15.11 0.16
N VAL A 204 -5.24 15.07 -0.86
CA VAL A 204 -4.57 13.84 -1.32
C VAL A 204 -3.09 14.02 -1.12
N ALA A 205 -2.52 13.22 -0.23
CA ALA A 205 -1.09 13.18 0.04
C ALA A 205 -0.48 11.97 -0.67
N GLY A 206 0.71 12.11 -1.24
CA GLY A 206 1.45 11.00 -1.84
C GLY A 206 2.88 10.90 -1.32
N VAL A 207 3.37 9.67 -1.22
CA VAL A 207 4.70 9.35 -0.70
C VAL A 207 5.65 9.06 -1.86
N ARG A 208 6.82 9.71 -1.84
CA ARG A 208 7.95 9.37 -2.71
C ARG A 208 8.63 8.11 -2.20
N ASN A 209 9.05 7.22 -3.11
CA ASN A 209 9.87 6.03 -2.87
C ASN A 209 9.72 5.44 -1.45
N PRO A 210 8.58 4.78 -1.16
CA PRO A 210 8.28 4.29 0.18
C PRO A 210 9.22 3.17 0.67
N PHE A 211 10.17 2.73 -0.15
CA PHE A 211 11.17 1.71 0.17
C PHE A 211 12.50 2.29 0.67
N ASP A 212 12.73 3.60 0.50
CA ASP A 212 13.91 4.33 1.00
C ASP A 212 13.49 5.28 2.14
N LEU A 213 13.24 4.70 3.33
CA LEU A 213 12.85 5.48 4.51
C LEU A 213 13.94 6.44 4.98
N GLY A 214 15.21 6.19 4.65
CA GLY A 214 16.32 7.10 4.94
C GLY A 214 16.12 8.48 4.30
N LYS A 215 15.52 8.52 3.10
CA LYS A 215 15.18 9.77 2.40
C LYS A 215 13.75 10.27 2.62
N ASN A 216 12.81 9.40 3.00
CA ASN A 216 11.37 9.70 3.04
C ASN A 216 10.69 9.48 4.41
N GLY A 217 11.48 9.34 5.48
CA GLY A 217 11.04 8.88 6.80
C GLY A 217 10.05 9.75 7.58
N THR A 218 9.68 10.94 7.08
CA THR A 218 8.65 11.78 7.71
C THR A 218 7.47 11.92 6.76
N SER A 219 6.28 11.39 7.07
CA SER A 219 5.13 11.49 6.17
C SER A 219 4.71 12.96 5.91
N PRO A 220 4.31 13.32 4.66
CA PRO A 220 3.76 14.64 4.36
C PRO A 220 2.45 14.93 5.12
N THR A 221 1.78 13.89 5.65
CA THR A 221 0.54 14.05 6.41
C THR A 221 0.76 14.62 7.81
N LEU A 222 1.96 14.50 8.37
CA LEU A 222 2.24 14.99 9.74
C LEU A 222 2.17 16.51 9.87
N GLY A 223 2.34 17.24 8.75
CA GLY A 223 2.19 18.70 8.72
C GLY A 223 0.76 19.19 8.51
N LEU A 224 -0.21 18.29 8.31
CA LEU A 224 -1.60 18.63 8.01
C LEU A 224 -2.43 18.83 9.29
N SER A 225 -3.56 19.54 9.16
CA SER A 225 -4.48 19.72 10.28
C SER A 225 -5.17 18.39 10.60
N PRO A 226 -5.43 18.06 11.88
CA PRO A 226 -6.27 16.93 12.25
C PRO A 226 -7.74 17.10 11.83
N ASP A 227 -8.15 18.30 11.40
CA ASP A 227 -9.51 18.58 10.91
C ASP A 227 -9.63 18.44 9.38
N ASP A 228 -8.52 18.25 8.65
CA ASP A 228 -8.57 18.00 7.22
C ASP A 228 -8.94 16.53 6.95
N PHE A 229 -9.79 16.26 5.96
CA PHE A 229 -9.98 14.91 5.45
C PHE A 229 -8.86 14.55 4.46
N VAL A 230 -8.05 13.56 4.79
CA VAL A 230 -6.82 13.23 4.07
C VAL A 230 -6.83 11.79 3.55
N ILE A 231 -6.64 11.65 2.25
CA ILE A 231 -6.36 10.37 1.60
C ILE A 231 -4.86 10.28 1.36
N LEU A 232 -4.20 9.28 1.94
CA LEU A 232 -2.80 8.99 1.73
C LEU A 232 -2.62 7.93 0.65
N LEU A 233 -1.88 8.27 -0.40
CA LEU A 233 -1.48 7.38 -1.47
C LEU A 233 -0.03 6.94 -1.24
N THR A 234 0.20 5.64 -1.16
CA THR A 234 1.53 5.02 -1.06
C THR A 234 1.57 3.80 -1.97
N HIS A 235 2.72 3.45 -2.53
CA HIS A 235 2.80 2.24 -3.32
C HIS A 235 2.70 0.98 -2.45
N THR A 236 3.40 0.94 -1.30
CA THR A 236 3.36 -0.20 -0.36
C THR A 236 2.61 0.13 0.92
N PRO A 237 1.82 -0.82 1.47
CA PRO A 237 1.17 -0.66 2.77
C PRO A 237 2.18 -0.59 3.93
N ASP A 238 3.39 -1.13 3.75
CA ASP A 238 4.42 -1.18 4.79
C ASP A 238 4.81 0.21 5.27
N TYR A 239 4.85 1.21 4.36
CA TYR A 239 5.13 2.60 4.72
C TYR A 239 4.19 3.14 5.79
N ALA A 240 2.89 2.84 5.68
CA ALA A 240 1.89 3.34 6.62
C ALA A 240 1.87 2.60 7.96
N GLU A 241 2.60 1.48 8.05
CA GLU A 241 2.87 0.78 9.30
C GLU A 241 4.17 1.27 9.94
N ASP A 242 5.22 1.48 9.14
CA ASP A 242 6.56 1.83 9.59
C ASP A 242 6.73 3.33 9.90
N VAL A 243 5.96 4.19 9.23
CA VAL A 243 6.05 5.64 9.33
C VAL A 243 4.78 6.22 9.97
N PRO A 244 4.90 7.16 10.93
CA PRO A 244 3.74 7.86 11.46
C PRO A 244 2.98 8.62 10.36
N VAL A 245 1.69 8.29 10.21
CA VAL A 245 0.77 8.87 9.22
C VAL A 245 -0.51 9.41 9.87
N THR A 246 -0.38 9.93 11.10
CA THR A 246 -1.50 10.14 12.05
C THR A 246 -2.64 11.04 11.57
N ASN A 247 -2.41 11.93 10.60
CA ASN A 247 -3.43 12.80 10.04
C ASN A 247 -3.93 12.27 8.68
N SER A 248 -4.11 10.95 8.57
CA SER A 248 -4.67 10.31 7.38
C SER A 248 -5.96 9.59 7.77
N ASP A 249 -7.03 9.78 7.01
CA ASP A 249 -8.32 9.14 7.23
C ASP A 249 -8.45 7.82 6.47
N LEU A 250 -7.82 7.74 5.29
CA LEU A 250 -7.83 6.57 4.42
C LEU A 250 -6.49 6.44 3.71
N ILE A 251 -5.93 5.24 3.72
CA ILE A 251 -4.70 4.92 2.99
C ILE A 251 -5.04 4.01 1.81
N LEU A 252 -4.47 4.30 0.64
CA LEU A 252 -4.57 3.48 -0.56
C LEU A 252 -3.18 2.96 -0.92
N ALA A 253 -3.06 1.65 -1.08
CA ALA A 253 -1.80 0.97 -1.37
C ALA A 253 -1.95 -0.15 -2.39
N GLY A 254 -0.88 -0.42 -3.13
CA GLY A 254 -0.72 -1.55 -4.04
C GLY A 254 0.40 -2.48 -3.58
N HIS A 255 1.33 -2.78 -4.48
CA HIS A 255 2.58 -3.52 -4.29
C HIS A 255 2.43 -5.02 -4.00
N THR A 256 1.41 -5.41 -3.22
CA THR A 256 1.29 -6.81 -2.76
C THR A 256 0.79 -7.77 -3.83
N HIS A 257 0.17 -7.25 -4.90
CA HIS A 257 -0.52 -8.02 -5.95
C HIS A 257 -1.58 -9.01 -5.42
N GLY A 258 -2.03 -8.86 -4.17
CA GLY A 258 -2.82 -9.89 -3.50
C GLY A 258 -2.07 -11.21 -3.32
N GLY A 259 -0.73 -11.17 -3.25
CA GLY A 259 0.16 -12.33 -3.19
C GLY A 259 0.38 -13.04 -4.53
N GLN A 260 -0.28 -12.59 -5.61
CA GLN A 260 -0.22 -13.10 -6.99
C GLN A 260 -0.67 -14.57 -7.19
N VAL A 261 -0.20 -15.49 -6.35
CA VAL A 261 -0.60 -16.91 -6.27
C VAL A 261 -1.02 -17.19 -4.83
N THR A 262 -2.30 -17.48 -4.64
CA THR A 262 -2.85 -17.76 -3.31
C THR A 262 -3.57 -19.10 -3.27
N LEU A 263 -3.70 -19.68 -2.08
CA LEU A 263 -4.64 -20.76 -1.81
C LEU A 263 -6.03 -20.13 -1.58
N PHE A 264 -6.83 -20.07 -2.66
CA PHE A 264 -8.20 -19.52 -2.66
C PHE A 264 -8.34 -18.09 -2.11
N GLY A 265 -7.31 -17.25 -2.28
CA GLY A 265 -7.29 -15.88 -1.76
C GLY A 265 -7.10 -15.77 -0.24
N LEU A 266 -6.89 -16.88 0.47
CA LEU A 266 -6.78 -16.91 1.94
C LEU A 266 -5.34 -16.83 2.43
N TYR A 267 -4.42 -17.42 1.67
CA TYR A 267 -3.02 -17.50 2.03
C TYR A 267 -2.14 -17.41 0.78
N ALA A 268 -1.10 -16.58 0.83
CA ALA A 268 -0.08 -16.51 -0.22
C ALA A 268 1.28 -17.00 0.33
N PRO A 269 1.95 -17.97 -0.31
CA PRO A 269 3.30 -18.37 0.11
C PRO A 269 4.32 -17.23 0.08
N ILE A 270 4.12 -16.27 -0.83
CA ILE A 270 4.98 -15.10 -1.02
C ILE A 270 4.10 -13.87 -1.04
N VAL A 271 4.42 -12.88 -0.21
CA VAL A 271 3.82 -11.54 -0.23
C VAL A 271 4.96 -10.53 -0.16
N PRO A 272 5.06 -9.57 -1.09
CA PRO A 272 6.08 -8.54 -1.05
C PRO A 272 5.66 -7.49 0.01
N SER A 273 5.82 -7.86 1.27
CA SER A 273 5.57 -7.02 2.45
C SER A 273 6.29 -7.65 3.64
N HIS A 274 6.96 -6.83 4.46
CA HIS A 274 7.56 -7.25 5.73
C HIS A 274 6.50 -7.81 6.71
N TYR A 275 5.23 -7.47 6.51
CA TYR A 275 4.10 -7.89 7.34
C TYR A 275 3.28 -9.05 6.73
N GLY A 276 3.70 -9.57 5.57
CA GLY A 276 3.16 -10.78 4.96
C GLY A 276 1.63 -10.76 4.81
N GLN A 277 0.97 -11.82 5.31
CA GLN A 277 -0.48 -12.00 5.18
C GLN A 277 -1.31 -10.85 5.77
N ARG A 278 -0.76 -10.10 6.74
CA ARG A 278 -1.46 -8.98 7.38
C ARG A 278 -1.90 -7.95 6.34
N PHE A 279 -1.05 -7.66 5.35
CA PHE A 279 -1.33 -6.68 4.31
C PHE A 279 -1.60 -7.29 2.93
N LEU A 280 -1.97 -8.58 2.88
CA LEU A 280 -2.20 -9.29 1.61
C LEU A 280 -3.10 -8.53 0.63
N SER A 281 -4.34 -8.21 1.02
CA SER A 281 -5.35 -7.60 0.14
C SER A 281 -6.56 -7.07 0.90
N GLY A 282 -7.20 -6.05 0.36
CA GLY A 282 -8.48 -5.51 0.79
C GLY A 282 -8.38 -4.51 1.94
N LEU A 283 -9.46 -4.38 2.72
CA LEU A 283 -9.49 -3.47 3.85
C LEU A 283 -8.65 -4.05 4.99
N LYS A 284 -7.64 -3.29 5.41
CA LYS A 284 -6.70 -3.56 6.50
C LYS A 284 -6.64 -2.36 7.43
N TYR A 285 -5.89 -2.51 8.51
CA TYR A 285 -5.63 -1.45 9.46
C TYR A 285 -4.15 -1.50 9.86
N ASN A 286 -3.52 -0.33 9.91
CA ASN A 286 -2.20 -0.21 10.52
C ASN A 286 -2.30 -0.32 12.06
N SER A 287 -1.17 -0.32 12.74
CA SER A 287 -1.11 -0.42 14.21
C SER A 287 -1.71 0.79 14.95
N LYS A 288 -2.11 1.83 14.22
CA LYS A 288 -2.83 3.01 14.75
C LYS A 288 -4.33 2.98 14.43
N ASN A 289 -4.85 1.88 13.91
CA ASN A 289 -6.24 1.69 13.49
C ASN A 289 -6.70 2.64 12.36
N ILE A 290 -5.77 3.11 11.52
CA ILE A 290 -6.10 3.86 10.31
C ILE A 290 -6.46 2.85 9.21
N PRO A 291 -7.63 2.98 8.55
CA PRO A 291 -8.04 2.05 7.51
C PRO A 291 -7.15 2.19 6.26
N MET A 292 -6.79 1.04 5.70
CA MET A 292 -5.99 0.93 4.48
C MET A 292 -6.70 0.02 3.49
N ILE A 293 -6.77 0.41 2.23
CA ILE A 293 -7.22 -0.46 1.15
C ILE A 293 -5.99 -0.88 0.34
N VAL A 294 -5.63 -2.16 0.44
CA VAL A 294 -4.55 -2.77 -0.34
C VAL A 294 -5.15 -3.45 -1.57
N THR A 295 -4.87 -2.94 -2.77
CA THR A 295 -5.40 -3.53 -4.00
C THR A 295 -4.59 -4.75 -4.44
N ASN A 296 -5.24 -5.69 -5.13
CA ASN A 296 -4.54 -6.77 -5.85
C ASN A 296 -3.80 -6.29 -7.11
N GLY A 297 -3.98 -5.03 -7.49
CA GLY A 297 -3.45 -4.47 -8.73
C GLY A 297 -4.04 -5.10 -9.98
N ILE A 298 -3.50 -4.73 -11.14
CA ILE A 298 -3.98 -5.20 -12.45
C ILE A 298 -3.03 -6.25 -13.05
N GLY A 299 -1.76 -5.92 -13.19
CA GLY A 299 -0.74 -6.74 -13.84
C GLY A 299 -0.06 -7.72 -12.89
N THR A 300 1.08 -8.27 -13.31
CA THR A 300 1.87 -9.23 -12.54
C THR A 300 3.33 -8.87 -12.57
N SER A 301 4.02 -8.99 -11.44
CA SER A 301 5.46 -8.73 -11.34
C SER A 301 6.26 -10.04 -11.36
N GLN A 302 7.47 -9.98 -11.94
CA GLN A 302 8.48 -11.04 -12.08
C GLN A 302 8.07 -12.29 -12.89
N LYS A 303 6.89 -12.86 -12.63
CA LYS A 303 6.33 -14.03 -13.29
C LYS A 303 4.92 -13.71 -13.77
N ALA A 304 4.66 -13.99 -15.04
CA ALA A 304 3.35 -13.81 -15.66
C ALA A 304 2.35 -14.91 -15.25
N ILE A 305 2.11 -15.06 -13.94
CA ILE A 305 1.23 -16.06 -13.36
C ILE A 305 0.37 -15.36 -12.32
N ARG A 306 -0.94 -15.59 -12.33
CA ARG A 306 -1.87 -15.09 -11.31
C ARG A 306 -2.91 -16.16 -11.01
N MET A 307 -3.07 -16.55 -9.74
CA MET A 307 -3.99 -17.61 -9.33
C MET A 307 -4.67 -17.24 -8.00
N PHE A 308 -6.00 -17.25 -8.01
CA PHE A 308 -6.87 -16.86 -6.88
C PHE A 308 -6.62 -15.46 -6.26
N ALA A 309 -5.77 -14.65 -6.88
CA ALA A 309 -5.59 -13.22 -6.60
C ALA A 309 -6.18 -12.42 -7.78
N PRO A 310 -7.50 -12.18 -7.84
CA PRO A 310 -8.14 -11.55 -9.01
C PRO A 310 -7.59 -10.13 -9.24
N ALA A 311 -7.32 -9.78 -10.50
CA ALA A 311 -6.97 -8.41 -10.90
C ALA A 311 -8.19 -7.51 -10.69
N GLU A 312 -8.00 -6.33 -10.10
CA GLU A 312 -9.14 -5.51 -9.66
C GLU A 312 -8.96 -4.01 -9.85
N VAL A 313 -10.08 -3.35 -10.18
CA VAL A 313 -10.25 -1.91 -10.00
C VAL A 313 -10.92 -1.68 -8.65
N VAL A 314 -10.37 -0.78 -7.85
CA VAL A 314 -10.98 -0.36 -6.59
C VAL A 314 -11.81 0.89 -6.83
N MET A 315 -13.05 0.89 -6.36
CA MET A 315 -13.88 2.08 -6.28
C MET A 315 -14.08 2.44 -4.81
N ILE A 316 -13.94 3.71 -4.45
CA ILE A 316 -14.33 4.22 -3.13
C ILE A 316 -15.43 5.26 -3.34
N VAL A 317 -16.51 5.12 -2.59
CA VAL A 317 -17.58 6.12 -2.51
C VAL A 317 -17.53 6.73 -1.12
N LEU A 318 -17.31 8.05 -1.05
CA LEU A 318 -17.28 8.76 0.21
C LEU A 318 -18.71 9.10 0.64
N HIS A 319 -18.98 8.90 1.93
CA HIS A 319 -20.23 9.28 2.57
C HIS A 319 -19.93 10.06 3.83
N ARG A 320 -20.64 11.16 4.03
CA ARG A 320 -20.61 11.89 5.28
C ARG A 320 -21.46 11.15 6.31
N LEU A 321 -20.87 10.88 7.46
CA LEU A 321 -21.63 10.39 8.60
C LEU A 321 -22.48 11.56 9.14
N THR A 322 -23.80 11.46 8.98
CA THR A 322 -24.77 12.34 9.64
C THR A 322 -25.22 11.68 10.94
N ASP A 323 -25.23 12.43 12.04
CA ASP A 323 -25.75 12.00 13.34
C ASP A 323 -27.27 11.72 13.31
#